data_AF-A0A6J6UPE0-F1
#
_entry.id   AF-A0A6J6UPE0-F1
#
_cell.length_a   1.000
_cell.length_b   1.000
_cell.length_c   1.000
_cell.angle_alpha   90.00
_cell.angle_beta   90.00
_cell.angle_gamma   90.00
#
_symmetry.space_group_name_H-M   'P 1'
#
loop_
_entity.id
_entity.type
_entity.pdbx_description
1 polymer ?
#
loop_
_entity_poly.entity_id
_entity_poly.type
_entity_poly.pdbx_seq_one_letter_code
_entity_poly.pdbx_strand_id
1 'polypeptide(L)'
;MSLLDHQPALDHQSALDQQTADDQQTADDQQTADDHQPDSAHTADEAPPTCLVVRPWWDPDLAVAGFDPRSAYVERYWLGVLGPSVVFLLRRLSRGLQEHPSGFQITLADTSRAIGLGGGIGRQAPINRTIDRACMFTTMRRVSASELQVRAHLPQLNQRQLSRLPLAVRNSHERWLAEQQIPGVSNTASTKQPQAVKQLKDALAQHPSPPPRAA
;
A
#
# COMPACT_ATOMS: atom_id res chain seq x y z
N MET A 1 60.51 22.99 19.61
CA MET A 1 60.24 22.74 21.04
C MET A 1 60.25 24.08 21.78
N SER A 2 59.07 24.64 22.07
CA SER A 2 58.80 25.67 23.08
C SER A 2 57.28 25.89 23.10
N LEU A 3 56.61 25.48 24.19
CA LEU A 3 56.20 26.28 25.37
C LEU A 3 54.85 26.99 25.08
N LEU A 4 53.73 26.48 25.60
CA LEU A 4 53.13 26.71 26.94
C LEU A 4 52.47 28.10 27.05
N ASP A 5 51.14 28.13 27.14
CA ASP A 5 50.35 28.89 28.13
C ASP A 5 48.87 28.46 28.00
N HIS A 6 48.23 27.86 29.01
CA HIS A 6 47.63 28.44 30.24
C HIS A 6 46.52 29.48 29.94
N GLN A 7 45.23 29.14 29.95
CA GLN A 7 44.28 28.92 31.07
C GLN A 7 43.14 30.00 31.01
N PRO A 8 42.17 30.11 31.96
CA PRO A 8 40.73 29.77 31.78
C PRO A 8 39.74 30.96 32.04
N ALA A 9 38.45 30.63 32.29
CA ALA A 9 37.46 31.31 33.20
C ALA A 9 36.14 31.79 32.53
N LEU A 10 34.97 31.25 32.98
CA LEU A 10 33.95 31.85 33.89
C LEU A 10 33.05 32.90 33.18
N ASP A 11 31.77 33.15 33.45
CA ASP A 11 30.74 32.64 34.36
C ASP A 11 29.37 33.21 33.91
N HIS A 12 28.30 32.57 34.39
CA HIS A 12 26.94 33.04 34.73
C HIS A 12 26.43 34.47 34.43
N GLN A 13 25.15 34.55 34.01
CA GLN A 13 24.01 35.42 34.45
C GLN A 13 23.06 35.64 33.25
N SER A 14 21.74 35.38 33.23
CA SER A 14 20.60 35.47 34.18
C SER A 14 20.34 36.87 34.74
N ALA A 15 19.44 37.63 34.09
CA ALA A 15 18.45 38.56 34.64
C ALA A 15 17.70 39.21 33.46
N LEU A 16 16.38 38.98 33.32
CA LEU A 16 15.26 39.71 33.93
C LEU A 16 15.10 41.12 33.35
N ASP A 17 13.91 41.38 32.79
CA ASP A 17 13.08 42.59 32.93
C ASP A 17 12.17 42.77 31.69
N GLN A 18 10.90 43.15 31.75
CA GLN A 18 9.93 43.41 32.83
C GLN A 18 8.61 43.85 32.15
N GLN A 19 7.46 43.58 32.80
CA GLN A 19 6.23 44.40 32.82
C GLN A 19 5.43 44.64 31.50
N THR A 20 4.11 44.88 31.44
CA THR A 20 2.95 44.89 32.37
C THR A 20 1.68 45.24 31.58
N ALA A 21 0.50 45.03 32.20
CA ALA A 21 -0.86 45.51 31.87
C ALA A 21 -1.62 44.63 30.87
N ASP A 22 -2.67 43.89 31.24
CA ASP A 22 -3.84 44.18 32.11
C ASP A 22 -4.68 45.35 31.57
N ASP A 23 -5.71 45.01 30.80
CA ASP A 23 -6.88 45.86 30.61
C ASP A 23 -8.13 45.01 30.38
N GLN A 24 -9.19 45.40 31.08
CA GLN A 24 -10.41 44.67 31.37
C GLN A 24 -11.59 45.07 30.45
N GLN A 25 -12.56 44.14 30.37
CA GLN A 25 -14.00 44.34 30.21
C GLN A 25 -14.60 44.89 28.90
N THR A 26 -15.49 44.10 28.26
CA THR A 26 -16.96 44.29 28.05
C THR A 26 -17.43 43.33 26.93
N ALA A 27 -18.25 42.31 27.19
CA ALA A 27 -19.71 42.27 27.41
C ALA A 27 -20.53 41.94 26.13
N ASP A 28 -21.51 41.05 26.33
CA ASP A 28 -22.74 40.75 25.56
C ASP A 28 -22.75 39.86 24.31
N ASP A 29 -23.36 38.69 24.51
CA ASP A 29 -24.57 38.18 23.85
C ASP A 29 -24.69 38.28 22.33
N GLN A 30 -24.49 37.14 21.65
CA GLN A 30 -25.59 36.59 20.84
C GLN A 30 -25.43 35.09 20.59
N GLN A 31 -26.37 34.35 21.18
CA GLN A 31 -26.75 33.00 20.80
C GLN A 31 -27.44 33.04 19.42
N THR A 32 -26.81 32.46 18.40
CA THR A 32 -27.54 31.94 17.23
C THR A 32 -27.13 30.51 17.01
N ALA A 33 -28.08 29.61 17.29
CA ALA A 33 -28.04 28.22 16.89
C ALA A 33 -27.86 28.15 15.38
N ASP A 34 -26.79 27.52 14.93
CA ASP A 34 -26.68 27.00 13.58
C ASP A 34 -26.42 25.49 13.67
N ASP A 35 -27.26 24.78 12.94
CA ASP A 35 -27.46 23.33 12.97
C ASP A 35 -26.29 22.67 12.22
N HIS A 36 -25.17 22.48 12.91
CA HIS A 36 -24.02 21.74 12.37
C HIS A 36 -23.91 20.38 13.05
N GLN A 37 -24.55 19.40 12.42
CA GLN A 37 -24.39 17.98 12.69
C GLN A 37 -22.89 17.61 12.65
N PRO A 38 -22.28 17.15 13.77
CA PRO A 38 -20.89 16.74 13.76
C PRO A 38 -20.83 15.30 13.26
N ASP A 39 -20.85 15.11 11.94
CA ASP A 39 -20.52 13.81 11.38
C ASP A 39 -18.99 13.67 11.29
N SER A 40 -18.48 12.76 12.12
CA SER A 40 -17.17 12.12 12.06
C SER A 40 -15.92 13.00 12.21
N ALA A 41 -15.72 13.51 13.43
CA ALA A 41 -14.39 13.76 13.95
C ALA A 41 -13.55 12.48 13.86
N HIS A 42 -12.50 12.50 13.04
CA HIS A 42 -11.48 11.47 12.99
C HIS A 42 -10.92 11.21 14.40
N THR A 43 -11.17 10.03 14.94
CA THR A 43 -10.52 9.50 16.15
C THR A 43 -9.01 9.45 15.91
N ALA A 44 -8.31 10.49 16.39
CA ALA A 44 -6.87 10.63 16.29
C ALA A 44 -6.09 9.79 17.33
N ASP A 45 -6.76 8.91 18.08
CA ASP A 45 -6.20 8.17 19.20
C ASP A 45 -6.60 6.68 19.22
N GLU A 46 -6.88 6.09 18.06
CA GLU A 46 -7.13 4.66 17.98
C GLU A 46 -5.82 3.90 17.76
N ALA A 47 -5.46 3.05 18.73
CA ALA A 47 -4.27 2.22 18.67
C ALA A 47 -4.25 1.41 17.36
N PRO A 48 -3.08 1.26 16.70
CA PRO A 48 -3.01 0.53 15.45
C PRO A 48 -3.54 -0.90 15.63
N PRO A 49 -4.33 -1.40 14.66
CA PRO A 49 -4.95 -2.71 14.75
C PRO A 49 -3.89 -3.80 14.90
N THR A 50 -3.99 -4.63 15.92
CA THR A 50 -3.07 -5.76 16.11
C THR A 50 -3.27 -6.83 15.03
N CYS A 51 -4.49 -6.92 14.48
CA CYS A 51 -4.89 -7.89 13.47
C CYS A 51 -5.58 -7.21 12.28
N LEU A 52 -5.41 -7.78 11.09
CA LEU A 52 -6.10 -7.37 9.86
C LEU A 52 -6.80 -8.56 9.23
N VAL A 53 -8.01 -8.35 8.72
CA VAL A 53 -8.66 -9.23 7.77
C VAL A 53 -8.16 -8.86 6.37
N VAL A 54 -7.59 -9.83 5.68
CA VAL A 54 -7.05 -9.69 4.33
C VAL A 54 -8.06 -10.26 3.34
N ARG A 55 -8.46 -9.46 2.36
CA ARG A 55 -9.40 -9.85 1.30
C ARG A 55 -8.83 -9.61 -0.09
N PRO A 56 -9.30 -10.35 -1.12
CA PRO A 56 -8.87 -10.07 -2.49
C PRO A 56 -9.47 -8.77 -2.98
N TRP A 57 -8.66 -7.98 -3.67
CA TRP A 57 -9.13 -6.89 -4.53
C TRP A 57 -9.12 -7.39 -5.97
N TRP A 58 -10.32 -7.71 -6.47
CA TRP A 58 -10.55 -8.11 -7.84
C TRP A 58 -10.61 -6.89 -8.77
N ASP A 59 -9.95 -7.02 -9.92
CA ASP A 59 -9.96 -6.06 -11.02
C ASP A 59 -10.05 -6.87 -12.33
N PRO A 60 -11.17 -6.81 -13.06
CA PRO A 60 -11.40 -7.66 -14.22
C PRO A 60 -10.43 -7.39 -15.37
N ASP A 61 -9.94 -6.16 -15.52
CA ASP A 61 -9.01 -5.81 -16.58
C ASP A 61 -7.63 -6.41 -16.30
N LEU A 62 -7.19 -6.33 -15.04
CA LEU A 62 -5.93 -6.94 -14.62
C LEU A 62 -6.00 -8.46 -14.50
N ALA A 63 -7.18 -9.05 -14.36
CA ALA A 63 -7.33 -10.50 -14.44
C ALA A 63 -6.94 -11.05 -15.82
N VAL A 64 -7.04 -10.23 -16.87
CA VAL A 64 -6.68 -10.61 -18.24
C VAL A 64 -5.26 -10.21 -18.59
N ALA A 65 -4.83 -9.01 -18.20
CA ALA A 65 -3.58 -8.40 -18.68
C ALA A 65 -2.53 -8.15 -17.58
N GLY A 66 -2.85 -8.43 -16.32
CA GLY A 66 -1.97 -8.21 -15.18
C GLY A 66 -1.07 -9.39 -14.87
N PHE A 67 -0.19 -9.19 -13.89
CA PHE A 67 0.74 -10.21 -13.41
C PHE A 67 0.44 -10.63 -11.98
N ASP A 68 0.52 -11.93 -11.72
CA ASP A 68 0.49 -12.44 -10.36
C ASP A 68 1.61 -11.76 -9.52
N PRO A 69 1.32 -11.27 -8.30
CA PRO A 69 2.30 -10.70 -7.37
C PRO A 69 3.53 -11.60 -7.11
N ARG A 70 3.41 -12.90 -7.37
CA ARG A 70 4.44 -13.93 -7.19
C ARG A 70 5.23 -14.25 -8.46
N SER A 71 4.87 -13.63 -9.58
CA SER A 71 5.54 -13.83 -10.87
C SER A 71 6.97 -13.28 -10.90
N ALA A 72 7.78 -13.79 -11.83
CA ALA A 72 9.10 -13.26 -12.12
C ALA A 72 9.05 -11.81 -12.64
N TYR A 73 7.96 -11.40 -13.29
CA TYR A 73 7.77 -10.03 -13.74
C TYR A 73 7.74 -9.06 -12.55
N VAL A 74 6.96 -9.37 -11.51
CA VAL A 74 6.86 -8.52 -10.32
C VAL A 74 8.18 -8.47 -9.56
N GLU A 75 8.86 -9.60 -9.43
CA GLU A 75 10.19 -9.63 -8.81
C GLU A 75 11.23 -8.80 -9.58
N ARG A 76 11.26 -8.91 -10.91
CA ARG A 76 12.28 -8.25 -11.72
C ARG A 76 12.05 -6.74 -11.89
N TYR A 77 10.80 -6.31 -12.03
CA TYR A 77 10.48 -4.94 -12.43
C TYR A 77 9.85 -4.12 -11.32
N TRP A 78 8.92 -4.70 -10.55
CA TRP A 78 8.24 -3.98 -9.47
C TRP A 78 9.11 -3.84 -8.21
N LEU A 79 10.12 -4.69 -8.01
CA LEU A 79 10.99 -4.64 -6.82
C LEU A 79 11.68 -3.29 -6.62
N GLY A 80 12.24 -2.71 -7.68
CA GLY A 80 12.88 -1.38 -7.61
C GLY A 80 11.90 -0.23 -7.36
N VAL A 81 10.61 -0.44 -7.63
CA VAL A 81 9.54 0.54 -7.46
C VAL A 81 8.92 0.44 -6.07
N LEU A 82 8.52 -0.76 -5.65
CA LEU A 82 7.83 -1.01 -4.39
C LEU A 82 8.80 -1.18 -3.21
N GLY A 83 10.00 -1.68 -3.46
CA GLY A 83 10.94 -2.10 -2.43
C GLY A 83 10.69 -3.54 -1.95
N PRO A 84 11.71 -4.16 -1.34
CA PRO A 84 11.70 -5.59 -1.00
C PRO A 84 10.58 -5.96 -0.02
N SER A 85 10.39 -5.17 1.03
CA SER A 85 9.38 -5.46 2.07
C SER A 85 7.96 -5.52 1.50
N VAL A 86 7.61 -4.60 0.59
CA VAL A 86 6.29 -4.57 -0.04
C VAL A 86 6.11 -5.78 -0.95
N VAL A 87 7.11 -6.12 -1.77
CA VAL A 87 7.05 -7.29 -2.65
C VAL A 87 6.88 -8.58 -1.84
N PHE A 88 7.66 -8.78 -0.78
CA PHE A 88 7.52 -9.98 0.06
C PHE A 88 6.18 -10.04 0.79
N LEU A 89 5.68 -8.90 1.31
CA LEU A 89 4.35 -8.85 1.91
C LEU A 89 3.27 -9.21 0.89
N LEU A 90 3.28 -8.60 -0.30
CA LEU A 90 2.35 -8.91 -1.39
C LEU A 90 2.36 -10.40 -1.73
N ARG A 91 3.55 -10.99 -1.92
CA ARG A 91 3.69 -12.42 -2.23
C ARG A 91 3.13 -13.30 -1.12
N ARG A 92 3.37 -12.97 0.15
CA ARG A 92 2.84 -13.68 1.30
C ARG A 92 1.31 -13.62 1.32
N LEU A 93 0.73 -12.42 1.20
CA LEU A 93 -0.71 -12.23 1.24
C LEU A 93 -1.40 -12.90 0.04
N SER A 94 -0.77 -12.86 -1.14
CA SER A 94 -1.30 -13.51 -2.35
C SER A 94 -1.34 -15.02 -2.23
N ARG A 95 -0.36 -15.65 -1.57
CA ARG A 95 -0.42 -17.09 -1.23
C ARG A 95 -1.57 -17.38 -0.27
N GLY A 96 -1.70 -16.60 0.80
CA GLY A 96 -2.79 -16.76 1.75
C GLY A 96 -4.18 -16.61 1.10
N LEU A 97 -4.32 -15.68 0.14
CA LEU A 97 -5.55 -15.49 -0.64
C LEU A 97 -5.82 -16.62 -1.64
N GLN A 98 -4.77 -17.26 -2.16
CA GLN A 98 -4.94 -18.46 -2.98
C GLN A 98 -5.48 -19.63 -2.15
N GLU A 99 -4.98 -19.79 -0.92
CA GLU A 99 -5.42 -20.83 0.01
C GLU A 99 -6.80 -20.51 0.60
N HIS A 100 -7.11 -19.23 0.81
CA HIS A 100 -8.34 -18.73 1.42
C HIS A 100 -8.98 -17.63 0.54
N PRO A 101 -9.70 -18.00 -0.55
CA PRO A 101 -10.22 -17.02 -1.51
C PRO A 101 -11.23 -16.02 -0.94
N SER A 102 -11.95 -16.39 0.13
CA SER A 102 -12.88 -15.49 0.84
C SER A 102 -12.16 -14.48 1.74
N GLY A 103 -10.86 -14.65 1.97
CA GLY A 103 -10.03 -13.86 2.87
C GLY A 103 -9.62 -14.63 4.13
N PHE A 104 -8.65 -14.07 4.85
CA PHE A 104 -8.08 -14.66 6.07
C PHE A 104 -7.60 -13.57 7.03
N GLN A 105 -7.44 -13.90 8.31
CA GLN A 105 -6.92 -12.97 9.30
C GLN A 105 -5.40 -13.11 9.46
N ILE A 106 -4.72 -11.99 9.69
CA ILE A 106 -3.31 -11.94 10.08
C ILE A 106 -3.11 -11.12 11.34
N THR A 107 -2.14 -11.51 12.16
CA THR A 107 -1.55 -10.64 13.18
C THR A 107 -0.42 -9.82 12.55
N LEU A 108 -0.37 -8.52 12.81
CA LEU A 108 0.70 -7.66 12.29
C LEU A 108 2.07 -8.07 12.85
N ALA A 109 2.15 -8.41 14.14
CA ALA A 109 3.40 -8.79 14.79
C ALA A 109 4.01 -10.06 14.18
N ASP A 110 3.19 -11.11 14.00
CA ASP A 110 3.65 -12.38 13.42
C ASP A 110 3.98 -12.23 11.94
N THR A 111 3.15 -11.48 11.20
CA THR A 111 3.43 -11.19 9.79
C THR A 111 4.74 -10.45 9.65
N SER A 112 4.96 -9.42 10.46
CA SER A 112 6.19 -8.61 10.47
C SER A 112 7.43 -9.46 10.75
N ARG A 113 7.40 -10.30 11.80
CA ARG A 113 8.49 -11.25 12.11
C ARG A 113 8.74 -12.21 10.96
N ALA A 114 7.68 -12.76 10.36
CA ALA A 114 7.78 -13.75 9.31
C ALA A 114 8.29 -13.21 7.96
N ILE A 115 8.35 -11.89 7.78
CA ILE A 115 9.00 -11.24 6.63
C ILE A 115 10.25 -10.44 7.00
N GLY A 116 10.79 -10.64 8.21
CA GLY A 116 12.07 -10.06 8.63
C GLY A 116 12.03 -8.58 9.00
N LEU A 117 10.85 -8.03 9.33
CA LEU A 117 10.65 -6.62 9.68
C LEU A 117 10.72 -6.32 11.18
N GLY A 118 10.90 -7.35 12.03
CA GLY A 118 10.92 -7.23 13.49
C GLY A 118 9.53 -7.33 14.12
N GLY A 119 9.43 -7.14 15.43
CA GLY A 119 8.19 -7.34 16.21
C GLY A 119 7.34 -6.09 16.47
N GLY A 120 7.81 -4.90 16.10
CA GLY A 120 7.08 -3.67 16.35
C GLY A 120 5.80 -3.56 15.53
N ILE A 121 4.71 -3.08 16.14
CA ILE A 121 3.40 -2.88 15.49
C ILE A 121 2.83 -1.46 15.66
N GLY A 122 3.60 -0.54 16.26
CA GLY A 122 3.20 0.86 16.40
C GLY A 122 3.02 1.57 15.06
N ARG A 123 2.50 2.80 15.09
CA ARG A 123 2.21 3.60 13.87
C ARG A 123 3.40 3.72 12.91
N GLN A 124 4.61 3.88 13.44
CA GLN A 124 5.85 4.01 12.66
C GLN A 124 6.57 2.67 12.41
N ALA A 125 5.98 1.56 12.85
CA ALA A 125 6.59 0.24 12.70
C ALA A 125 6.81 -0.11 11.22
N PRO A 126 7.87 -0.87 10.89
CA PRO A 126 8.18 -1.22 9.51
C PRO A 126 7.03 -1.91 8.77
N ILE A 127 6.22 -2.74 9.44
CA ILE A 127 5.05 -3.39 8.83
C ILE A 127 3.97 -2.39 8.40
N ASN A 128 3.67 -1.40 9.24
CA ASN A 128 2.70 -0.35 8.90
C ASN A 128 3.22 0.53 7.76
N ARG A 129 4.48 0.97 7.82
CA ARG A 129 5.11 1.71 6.70
C ARG A 129 5.11 0.91 5.39
N THR A 130 5.29 -0.41 5.48
CA THR A 130 5.23 -1.31 4.31
C THR A 130 3.81 -1.36 3.73
N ILE A 131 2.78 -1.51 4.56
CA ILE A 131 1.38 -1.49 4.12
C ILE A 131 1.00 -0.13 3.53
N ASP A 132 1.37 0.96 4.19
CA ASP A 132 1.05 2.31 3.73
C ASP A 132 1.73 2.60 2.39
N ARG A 133 2.99 2.17 2.22
CA ARG A 133 3.67 2.22 0.92
C ARG A 133 2.95 1.38 -0.13
N ALA A 134 2.51 0.15 0.19
CA ALA A 134 1.74 -0.67 -0.74
C ALA A 134 0.43 0.04 -1.17
N CYS A 135 -0.24 0.73 -0.24
CA CYS A 135 -1.41 1.55 -0.53
C CYS A 135 -1.08 2.74 -1.44
N MET A 136 0.03 3.45 -1.20
CA MET A 136 0.50 4.54 -2.07
C MET A 136 0.71 4.09 -3.52
N PHE A 137 1.18 2.85 -3.72
CA PHE A 137 1.36 2.27 -5.05
C PHE A 137 0.12 1.54 -5.58
N THR A 138 -1.03 1.65 -4.91
CA THR A 138 -2.31 1.06 -5.32
C THR A 138 -2.25 -0.47 -5.49
N THR A 139 -1.30 -1.14 -4.83
CA THR A 139 -1.22 -2.61 -4.81
C THR A 139 -2.03 -3.21 -3.66
N MET A 140 -2.33 -2.39 -2.66
CA MET A 140 -3.25 -2.68 -1.58
C MET A 140 -4.16 -1.46 -1.34
N ARG A 141 -5.23 -1.65 -0.58
CA ARG A 141 -6.03 -0.55 -0.03
C ARG A 141 -6.58 -0.93 1.34
N ARG A 142 -6.62 0.03 2.26
CA ARG A 142 -7.35 -0.10 3.52
C ARG A 142 -8.82 0.20 3.26
N VAL A 143 -9.69 -0.71 3.65
CA VAL A 143 -11.16 -0.52 3.56
C VAL A 143 -11.71 -0.04 4.90
N SER A 144 -11.10 -0.49 5.99
CA SER A 144 -11.38 -0.02 7.35
C SER A 144 -10.09 -0.07 8.18
N ALA A 145 -10.20 0.23 9.48
CA ALA A 145 -9.09 0.05 10.41
C ALA A 145 -8.60 -1.40 10.42
N SER A 146 -9.50 -2.39 10.34
CA SER A 146 -9.18 -3.81 10.47
C SER A 146 -9.25 -4.61 9.16
N GLU A 147 -9.59 -3.98 8.02
CA GLU A 147 -9.66 -4.66 6.72
C GLU A 147 -8.67 -4.09 5.69
N LEU A 148 -7.89 -4.98 5.10
CA LEU A 148 -6.95 -4.70 4.02
C LEU A 148 -7.30 -5.52 2.79
N GLN A 149 -7.44 -4.86 1.65
CA GLN A 149 -7.64 -5.52 0.37
C GLN A 149 -6.36 -5.51 -0.47
N VAL A 150 -6.05 -6.63 -1.09
CA VAL A 150 -4.80 -6.85 -1.82
C VAL A 150 -5.10 -7.17 -3.28
N ARG A 151 -4.46 -6.45 -4.22
CA ARG A 151 -4.64 -6.72 -5.65
C ARG A 151 -4.24 -8.15 -5.99
N ALA A 152 -5.15 -8.86 -6.66
CA ALA A 152 -4.88 -10.21 -7.17
C ALA A 152 -3.85 -10.22 -8.32
N HIS A 153 -3.78 -9.12 -9.09
CA HIS A 153 -2.86 -8.94 -10.20
C HIS A 153 -2.31 -7.51 -10.19
N LEU A 154 -1.04 -7.32 -10.55
CA LEU A 154 -0.41 -6.02 -10.72
C LEU A 154 -0.38 -5.63 -12.20
N PRO A 155 -0.51 -4.34 -12.52
CA PRO A 155 -0.40 -3.90 -13.91
C PRO A 155 1.05 -4.01 -14.40
N GLN A 156 1.22 -3.88 -15.71
CA GLN A 156 2.50 -3.51 -16.29
C GLN A 156 2.99 -2.19 -15.67
N LEU A 157 4.31 -1.99 -15.61
CA LEU A 157 4.84 -0.72 -15.13
C LEU A 157 4.56 0.35 -16.18
N ASN A 158 4.11 1.52 -15.73
CA ASN A 158 3.97 2.65 -16.63
C ASN A 158 5.35 3.27 -16.96
N GLN A 159 5.39 4.09 -18.02
CA GLN A 159 6.63 4.70 -18.50
C GLN A 159 7.35 5.54 -17.43
N ARG A 160 6.59 6.19 -16.53
CA ARG A 160 7.14 7.00 -15.43
C ARG A 160 7.82 6.15 -14.36
N GLN A 161 7.31 4.95 -14.10
CA GLN A 161 7.94 4.01 -13.17
C GLN A 161 9.18 3.37 -13.80
N LEU A 162 9.08 2.96 -15.06
CA LEU A 162 10.20 2.38 -15.81
C LEU A 162 11.37 3.35 -15.93
N SER A 163 11.12 4.64 -16.19
CA SER A 163 12.18 5.65 -16.38
C SER A 163 13.10 5.82 -15.17
N ARG A 164 12.64 5.42 -13.98
CA ARG A 164 13.41 5.46 -12.72
C ARG A 164 14.29 4.22 -12.51
N LEU A 165 14.12 3.18 -13.33
CA LEU A 165 14.89 1.95 -13.24
C LEU A 165 16.22 2.06 -14.03
N PRO A 166 17.25 1.28 -13.64
CA PRO A 166 18.49 1.20 -14.40
C PRO A 166 18.24 0.85 -15.88
N LEU A 167 19.05 1.41 -16.78
CA LEU A 167 18.88 1.23 -18.24
C LEU A 167 18.84 -0.25 -18.64
N ALA A 168 19.69 -1.09 -18.05
CA ALA A 168 19.68 -2.53 -18.29
C ALA A 168 18.33 -3.19 -17.95
N VAL A 169 17.69 -2.76 -16.87
CA VAL A 169 16.38 -3.27 -16.45
C VAL A 169 15.30 -2.81 -17.43
N ARG A 170 15.32 -1.54 -17.87
CA ARG A 170 14.42 -1.02 -18.91
C ARG A 170 14.53 -1.80 -20.22
N ASN A 171 15.75 -1.96 -20.75
CA ASN A 171 15.97 -2.70 -21.99
C ASN A 171 15.57 -4.18 -21.86
N SER A 172 15.69 -4.76 -20.66
CA SER A 172 15.21 -6.13 -20.42
C SER A 172 13.68 -6.21 -20.33
N HIS A 173 13.00 -5.16 -19.87
CA HIS A 173 11.54 -5.10 -19.79
C HIS A 173 10.90 -5.07 -21.18
N GLU A 174 11.43 -4.23 -22.08
CA GLU A 174 10.97 -4.14 -23.47
C GLU A 174 11.12 -5.48 -24.19
N ARG A 175 12.27 -6.14 -24.04
CA ARG A 175 12.51 -7.48 -24.59
C ARG A 175 11.54 -8.52 -24.04
N TRP A 176 11.33 -8.51 -22.72
CA TRP A 176 10.42 -9.45 -22.06
C TRP A 176 8.98 -9.28 -22.57
N LEU A 177 8.49 -8.04 -22.73
CA LEU A 177 7.15 -7.80 -23.28
C LEU A 177 7.06 -8.26 -24.74
N ALA A 178 8.06 -7.92 -25.55
CA ALA A 178 8.10 -8.35 -26.94
C ALA A 178 8.03 -9.89 -27.06
N GLU A 179 8.76 -10.63 -26.23
CA GLU A 179 8.74 -12.10 -26.17
C GLU A 179 7.34 -12.65 -25.83
N GLN A 180 6.61 -12.01 -24.91
CA GLN A 180 5.24 -12.42 -24.54
C GLN A 180 4.20 -12.09 -25.62
N GLN A 181 4.47 -11.12 -26.49
CA GLN A 181 3.59 -10.75 -27.59
C GLN A 181 3.73 -11.66 -28.82
N ILE A 182 4.79 -12.47 -28.94
CA ILE A 182 5.03 -13.33 -30.12
C ILE A 182 3.96 -14.44 -30.16
N PRO A 183 3.04 -14.44 -31.14
CA PRO A 183 2.04 -15.50 -31.27
C PRO A 183 2.75 -16.79 -31.71
N GLY A 184 2.84 -17.79 -30.82
CA GLY A 184 3.32 -19.13 -31.16
C GLY A 184 4.48 -19.68 -30.32
N VAL A 185 5.06 -18.91 -29.40
CA VAL A 185 6.07 -19.42 -28.45
C VAL A 185 5.41 -19.66 -27.10
N SER A 186 4.70 -20.78 -26.99
CA SER A 186 4.21 -21.31 -25.71
C SER A 186 5.41 -21.64 -24.83
N ASN A 187 5.86 -20.71 -23.99
CA ASN A 187 6.85 -21.03 -22.96
C ASN A 187 6.16 -21.87 -21.87
N THR A 188 6.19 -23.18 -22.05
CA THR A 188 5.87 -24.22 -21.07
C THR A 188 6.78 -24.06 -19.84
N ALA A 189 6.34 -23.30 -18.83
CA ALA A 189 6.57 -23.54 -17.39
C ALA A 189 6.25 -22.31 -16.51
N SER A 190 5.05 -21.73 -16.61
CA SER A 190 4.32 -21.18 -15.44
C SER A 190 3.02 -20.53 -15.89
N THR A 191 1.95 -20.93 -15.19
CA THR A 191 0.62 -20.31 -15.19
C THR A 191 -0.23 -20.56 -16.44
N LYS A 192 -1.21 -21.45 -16.26
CA LYS A 192 -2.35 -21.64 -17.18
C LYS A 192 -3.07 -20.31 -17.44
N GLN A 193 -3.58 -20.21 -18.67
CA GLN A 193 -4.51 -19.21 -19.27
C GLN A 193 -3.89 -17.94 -19.87
N PRO A 194 -4.34 -17.53 -21.09
CA PRO A 194 -5.71 -17.67 -21.61
C PRO A 194 -5.81 -18.11 -23.10
N GLN A 195 -6.05 -19.40 -23.37
CA GLN A 195 -6.76 -19.82 -24.61
C GLN A 195 -8.23 -20.18 -24.35
N ALA A 196 -8.63 -20.36 -23.09
CA ALA A 196 -10.02 -20.64 -22.72
C ALA A 196 -10.96 -19.40 -22.82
N VAL A 197 -10.42 -18.19 -22.96
CA VAL A 197 -11.21 -16.94 -22.86
C VAL A 197 -11.97 -16.60 -24.15
N LYS A 198 -11.52 -17.07 -25.32
CA LYS A 198 -12.32 -16.93 -26.55
C LYS A 198 -13.60 -17.77 -26.43
N GLN A 199 -13.48 -18.98 -25.91
CA GLN A 199 -14.61 -19.90 -25.75
C GLN A 199 -15.59 -19.47 -24.63
N LEU A 200 -15.10 -18.87 -23.54
CA LEU A 200 -15.99 -18.42 -22.45
C LEU A 200 -16.76 -17.14 -22.80
N LYS A 201 -16.15 -16.21 -23.57
CA LYS A 201 -16.86 -15.03 -24.08
C LYS A 201 -17.95 -15.41 -25.08
N ASP A 202 -17.70 -16.41 -25.91
CA ASP A 202 -18.70 -16.91 -26.87
C ASP A 202 -19.86 -17.66 -26.18
N ALA A 203 -19.60 -18.30 -25.02
CA ALA A 203 -20.63 -19.00 -24.24
C ALA A 203 -21.51 -18.07 -23.39
N LEU A 204 -20.95 -17.00 -22.81
CA LEU A 204 -21.70 -16.01 -22.03
C LEU A 204 -22.59 -15.08 -22.87
N ALA A 205 -22.33 -14.98 -24.19
CA ALA A 205 -23.16 -14.22 -25.11
C ALA A 205 -24.46 -14.94 -25.53
N GLN A 206 -24.64 -16.23 -25.19
CA GLN A 206 -25.74 -17.07 -25.73
C GLN A 206 -26.94 -17.27 -24.78
N HIS A 207 -26.95 -16.70 -23.58
CA HIS A 207 -28.10 -16.79 -22.67
C HIS A 207 -28.62 -15.39 -22.27
N PRO A 208 -29.76 -14.92 -22.83
CA PRO A 208 -30.43 -13.74 -22.30
C PRO A 208 -31.06 -14.04 -20.92
N SER A 209 -30.90 -13.09 -19.98
CA SER A 209 -31.52 -13.13 -18.65
C SER A 209 -33.06 -13.28 -18.73
N PRO A 210 -33.70 -13.96 -17.76
CA PRO A 210 -35.15 -14.00 -17.67
C PRO A 210 -35.70 -12.64 -17.23
N PRO A 211 -36.93 -12.28 -17.63
CA PRO A 211 -37.52 -10.98 -17.33
C PRO A 211 -37.82 -10.83 -15.82
N PRO A 212 -37.84 -9.58 -15.30
CA PRO A 212 -38.23 -9.32 -13.92
C PRO A 212 -39.73 -9.61 -13.72
N ARG A 213 -40.06 -10.33 -12.64
CA ARG A 213 -41.44 -10.59 -12.22
C ARG A 213 -42.06 -9.28 -11.72
N ALA A 214 -43.15 -8.87 -12.35
CA ALA A 214 -43.98 -7.76 -11.91
C ALA A 214 -44.99 -8.22 -10.83
N ALA A 215 -45.24 -7.30 -9.88
CA ALA A 215 -46.21 -7.30 -8.78
C ALA A 215 -45.94 -8.25 -7.59
#